data_AF-A0A3D1PHL1-F1
#
_entry.id   AF-A0A3D1PHL1-F1
#
_cell.length_a   1.000
_cell.length_b   1.000
_cell.length_c   1.000
_cell.angle_alpha   90.00
_cell.angle_beta   90.00
_cell.angle_gamma   90.00
#
_symmetry.space_group_name_H-M   'P 1'
#
loop_
_entity.id
_entity.type
_entity.pdbx_description
1 polymer ?
#
loop_
_entity_poly.entity_id
_entity_poly.type
_entity_poly.pdbx_seq_one_letter_code
_entity_poly.pdbx_strand_id
1 'polypeptide(L)' 'MAEESTAPAPKSGEAAEASQIVEAGKVSRWLTENGFDNEAMEPDHQGVEIVKVD' A
#
# COMPACT_ATOMS: atom_id res chain seq x y z
N MET A 1 -14.34 -12.69 40.54
CA MET A 1 -14.18 -13.85 39.65
C MET A 1 -14.37 -13.36 38.23
N ALA A 2 -13.46 -13.80 37.36
CA ALA A 2 -13.41 -13.58 35.91
C ALA A 2 -13.07 -12.15 35.44
N GLU A 3 -12.09 -11.89 34.59
CA GLU A 3 -10.89 -12.63 34.15
C GLU A 3 -10.15 -11.64 33.24
N GLU A 4 -8.83 -11.62 33.35
CA GLU A 4 -7.93 -10.96 32.43
C GLU A 4 -7.97 -11.71 31.08
N SER A 5 -8.04 -11.01 29.95
CA SER A 5 -7.59 -11.58 28.67
C SER A 5 -7.02 -10.50 27.77
N THR A 6 -5.71 -10.37 27.93
CA THR A 6 -4.76 -9.97 26.90
C THR A 6 -5.12 -10.54 25.53
N ALA A 7 -5.23 -9.67 24.53
CA ALA A 7 -5.01 -10.02 23.13
C ALA A 7 -4.03 -8.97 22.57
N PRO A 8 -2.75 -9.31 22.38
CA PRO A 8 -1.78 -8.42 21.76
C PRO A 8 -1.88 -8.49 20.23
N ALA A 9 -1.88 -7.31 19.61
CA ALA A 9 -1.53 -6.98 18.23
C ALA A 9 -2.36 -7.56 17.06
N PRO A 10 -2.64 -6.71 16.05
CA PRO A 10 -2.17 -6.98 14.71
C PRO A 10 -0.85 -6.25 14.47
N LYS A 11 0.11 -7.04 13.98
CA LYS A 11 1.42 -6.65 13.48
C LYS A 11 1.34 -5.56 12.41
N SER A 12 2.49 -4.95 12.20
CA SER A 12 2.87 -4.06 11.10
C SER A 12 2.60 -2.59 11.37
N GLY A 13 3.46 -2.02 12.22
CA GLY A 13 4.00 -0.72 11.88
C GLY A 13 4.86 -0.90 10.64
N GLU A 14 4.40 -0.35 9.52
CA GLU A 14 5.28 0.28 8.56
C GLU A 14 4.64 1.66 8.33
N ALA A 15 5.42 2.70 8.56
CA ALA A 15 4.99 4.07 8.37
C ALA A 15 4.66 4.27 6.88
N ALA A 16 3.38 4.44 6.56
CA ALA A 16 3.02 5.14 5.34
C ALA A 16 2.71 6.57 5.77
N GLU A 17 3.70 7.43 5.56
CA GLU A 17 3.54 8.88 5.61
C GLU A 17 2.23 9.30 4.95
N ALA A 18 1.68 10.43 5.38
CA ALA A 18 0.53 11.07 4.76
C ALA A 18 0.84 11.62 3.34
N SER A 19 1.52 10.82 2.53
CA SER A 19 1.53 10.91 1.09
C SER A 19 0.14 10.53 0.65
N GLN A 20 -0.57 11.50 0.08
CA GLN A 20 -1.79 11.34 -0.71
C GLN A 20 -1.90 9.89 -1.20
N ILE A 21 -2.77 9.08 -0.57
CA ILE A 21 -2.84 7.64 -0.78
C ILE A 21 -3.40 7.45 -2.19
N VAL A 22 -2.51 7.47 -3.18
CA VAL A 22 -2.86 7.13 -4.55
C VAL A 22 -3.08 5.63 -4.53
N GLU A 23 -4.32 5.23 -4.82
CA GLU A 23 -4.68 3.82 -4.86
C GLU A 23 -3.82 3.12 -5.93
N ALA A 24 -2.99 2.16 -5.51
CA ALA A 24 -2.19 1.36 -6.42
C ALA A 24 -3.13 0.59 -7.35
N GLY A 25 -3.09 0.95 -8.63
CA GLY A 25 -3.96 0.34 -9.62
C GLY A 25 -3.52 -1.07 -9.99
N LYS A 26 -4.12 -1.61 -11.06
CA LYS A 26 -3.98 -3.03 -11.40
C LYS A 26 -2.54 -3.41 -11.74
N VAL A 27 -1.79 -2.53 -12.41
CA VAL A 27 -0.43 -2.82 -12.86
C VAL A 27 0.54 -2.72 -11.70
N SER A 28 0.49 -1.65 -10.91
CA SER A 28 1.26 -1.49 -9.68
C SER A 28 1.07 -2.66 -8.72
N ARG A 29 -0.17 -3.11 -8.53
CA ARG A 29 -0.46 -4.27 -7.67
C ARG A 29 0.20 -5.54 -8.20
N TRP A 30 0.10 -5.81 -9.50
CA TRP A 30 0.75 -6.95 -10.12
C TRP A 30 2.28 -6.88 -9.98
N LEU A 31 2.88 -5.70 -10.16
CA LEU A 31 4.32 -5.49 -9.98
C LEU A 31 4.75 -5.82 -8.56
N THR A 32 4.04 -5.31 -7.56
CA THR A 32 4.30 -5.62 -6.14
C THR A 32 4.12 -7.11 -5.85
N GLU A 33 3.09 -7.77 -6.38
CA GLU A 33 2.87 -9.21 -6.22
C GLU A 33 3.97 -10.07 -6.84
N ASN A 34 4.64 -9.58 -7.88
CA ASN A 34 5.78 -10.24 -8.50
C ASN A 34 7.13 -9.87 -7.87
N GLY A 35 7.12 -9.07 -6.79
CA GLY A 35 8.33 -8.65 -6.08
C GLY A 35 9.09 -7.53 -6.79
N PHE A 36 8.43 -6.76 -7.65
CA PHE A 36 9.01 -5.55 -8.25
C PHE A 36 8.67 -4.33 -7.41
N ASP A 37 9.70 -3.59 -7.03
CA ASP A 37 9.55 -2.24 -6.50
C ASP A 37 8.96 -1.31 -7.55
N ASN A 38 7.93 -0.57 -7.15
CA ASN A 38 7.25 0.42 -7.97
C ASN A 38 6.53 1.43 -7.07
N GLU A 39 6.40 2.66 -7.57
CA GLU A 39 5.67 3.74 -6.89
C GLU A 39 4.45 4.12 -7.74
N ALA A 40 3.25 3.97 -7.18
CA ALA A 40 1.99 4.34 -7.82
C ALA A 40 1.81 5.87 -7.76
N MET A 41 1.67 6.50 -8.92
CA MET A 41 1.46 7.95 -9.05
C MET A 41 0.04 8.26 -9.50
N GLU A 42 -0.37 9.52 -9.35
CA GLU A 42 -1.68 9.98 -9.82
C GLU A 42 -1.88 9.64 -11.30
N PRO A 43 -3.06 9.13 -11.67
CA PRO A 43 -3.34 8.80 -13.06
C PRO A 43 -3.31 10.04 -13.94
N ASP A 44 -2.96 9.85 -15.21
CA ASP A 44 -2.90 10.93 -16.19
C ASP A 44 -4.29 11.53 -16.47
N HIS A 45 -4.35 12.63 -17.22
CA HIS A 45 -5.59 13.29 -17.63
C HIS A 45 -6.60 12.38 -18.35
N GLN A 46 -6.15 11.23 -18.88
CA GLN A 46 -7.00 10.20 -19.48
C GLN A 46 -7.44 9.10 -18.49
N GLY A 47 -7.08 9.19 -17.21
CA GLY A 47 -7.30 8.15 -16.20
C GLY A 47 -6.36 6.95 -16.32
N VAL A 48 -5.25 7.09 -17.05
CA VAL A 48 -4.26 6.03 -17.23
C VAL A 48 -3.33 6.00 -16.03
N GLU A 49 -3.12 4.81 -15.47
CA GLU A 49 -2.22 4.59 -14.34
C GLU A 49 -0.77 4.98 -14.68
N ILE A 50 -0.17 5.80 -13.83
CA ILE A 50 1.24 6.20 -13.93
C ILE A 50 2.03 5.47 -12.85
N VAL A 51 3.07 4.76 -13.26
CA VAL A 51 3.94 3.97 -12.37
C VAL A 51 5.36 4.46 -12.53
N LYS A 52 5.98 4.84 -11.41
CA LYS A 52 7.39 5.23 -11.37
C LYS A 52 8.25 4.04 -10.95
N VAL A 53 9.37 3.88 -11.66
CA VAL A 53 10.35 2.79 -11.52
C VAL A 53 11.75 3.43 -11.51
N ASP A 54 12.64 2.96 -10.64
CA ASP A 54 14.05 3.41 -10.53
C ASP A 54 15.00 2.38 -11.15
#